data_AF-A0A7X9PZF8-F1
#
_entry.id   AF-A0A7X9PZF8-F1
#
_cell.length_a   1.000
_cell.length_b   1.000
_cell.length_c   1.000
_cell.angle_alpha   90.00
_cell.angle_beta   90.00
_cell.angle_gamma   90.00
#
_symmetry.space_group_name_H-M   'P 1'
#
loop_
_entity.id
_entity.type
_entity.pdbx_description
1 polymer ?
#
loop_
_entity_poly.entity_id
_entity_poly.type
_entity_poly.pdbx_seq_one_letter_code
_entity_poly.pdbx_strand_id
1 'polypeptide(L)'
;VSLEEVVPASAQGRVDTLFVALGRQAWGTFDVESGVIELQEAHAFGNRDLLDLAAVLTIKGGGKVYAVTLDEVPGGFDLAAILRY
;
A
#
# COMPACT_ATOMS: atom_id res chain seq x y z
N VAL A 1 5.53 6.00 -7.79
CA VAL A 1 4.28 5.29 -7.43
C VAL A 1 3.85 5.84 -6.09
N SER A 2 2.62 6.35 -5.99
CA SER A 2 2.06 6.88 -4.74
C SER A 2 1.14 5.83 -4.07
N LEU A 3 0.85 6.03 -2.79
CA LEU A 3 -0.18 5.27 -2.06
C LEU A 3 -1.50 5.22 -2.83
N GLU A 4 -1.90 6.36 -3.39
CA GLU A 4 -3.11 6.58 -4.19
C GLU A 4 -3.17 5.73 -5.46
N GLU A 5 -2.04 5.27 -5.97
CA GLU A 5 -1.99 4.39 -7.14
C GLU A 5 -1.93 2.92 -6.72
N VAL A 6 -1.12 2.62 -5.70
CA VAL A 6 -0.85 1.24 -5.31
C VAL A 6 -1.98 0.62 -4.53
N VAL A 7 -2.64 1.34 -3.61
CA VAL A 7 -3.74 0.77 -2.82
C VAL A 7 -4.91 0.36 -3.73
N PRO A 8 -5.39 1.19 -4.68
CA PRO A 8 -6.39 0.76 -5.65
C PRO A 8 -5.91 -0.39 -6.54
N ALA A 9 -4.65 -0.36 -7.00
CA ALA A 9 -4.10 -1.44 -7.82
C ALA A 9 -4.05 -2.77 -7.05
N SER A 10 -3.68 -2.75 -5.77
CA SER A 10 -3.71 -3.92 -4.89
C SER A 10 -5.15 -4.42 -4.70
N ALA A 11 -6.11 -3.51 -4.51
CA ALA A 11 -7.53 -3.86 -4.39
C ALA A 11 -8.08 -4.54 -5.66
N GLN A 12 -7.60 -4.11 -6.83
CA GLN A 12 -7.96 -4.68 -8.13
C GLN A 12 -7.19 -5.99 -8.45
N GLY A 13 -6.27 -6.44 -7.59
CA GLY A 13 -5.44 -7.63 -7.83
C GLY A 13 -4.38 -7.44 -8.93
N ARG A 14 -4.08 -6.18 -9.27
CA ARG A 14 -3.16 -5.78 -10.34
C ARG A 14 -1.72 -5.60 -9.86
N VAL A 15 -1.44 -5.83 -8.59
CA VAL A 15 -0.07 -5.81 -8.05
C VAL A 15 0.50 -7.22 -8.12
N ASP A 16 1.59 -7.38 -8.88
CA ASP A 16 2.35 -8.62 -8.90
C ASP A 16 3.30 -8.69 -7.71
N THR A 17 4.03 -7.61 -7.45
CA THR A 17 5.02 -7.55 -6.37
C THR A 17 4.96 -6.18 -5.71
N LEU A 18 4.81 -6.15 -4.38
CA LEU A 18 4.83 -4.97 -3.53
C LEU A 18 6.08 -4.98 -2.64
N PHE A 19 6.78 -3.86 -2.57
CA PHE A 19 7.81 -3.57 -1.58
C PHE A 19 7.24 -2.54 -0.59
N VAL A 20 7.31 -2.83 0.71
CA VAL A 20 6.80 -1.93 1.76
C VAL A 20 7.89 -1.67 2.79
N ALA A 21 8.03 -0.40 3.20
CA ALA A 21 9.02 0.00 4.19
C ALA A 21 8.61 -0.47 5.60
N LEU A 22 9.49 -1.21 6.27
CA LEU A 22 9.33 -1.61 7.66
C LEU A 22 9.40 -0.41 8.61
N GLY A 23 8.54 -0.40 9.63
CA GLY A 23 8.52 0.64 10.67
C GLY A 23 7.93 1.98 10.21
N ARG A 24 7.36 2.04 9.00
CA ARG A 24 6.57 3.16 8.49
C ARG A 24 5.09 2.81 8.55
N GLN A 25 4.26 3.83 8.77
CA GLN A 25 2.81 3.70 8.81
C GLN A 25 2.22 4.89 8.07
N ALA A 26 1.23 4.62 7.22
CA ALA A 26 0.46 5.66 6.56
C ALA A 26 -0.98 5.57 7.05
N TRP A 27 -1.35 6.39 8.03
CA TRP A 27 -2.69 6.38 8.58
C TRP A 27 -3.67 7.03 7.62
N GLY A 28 -4.79 6.37 7.38
CA GLY A 28 -5.84 6.93 6.55
C GLY A 28 -7.02 6.01 6.33
N THR A 29 -7.88 6.43 5.44
CA THR A 29 -9.03 5.65 4.94
C THR A 29 -8.86 5.42 3.45
N PHE A 30 -9.38 4.29 2.98
CA PHE A 30 -9.45 3.95 1.58
C PHE A 30 -10.88 3.55 1.25
N ASP A 31 -11.47 4.24 0.29
CA ASP A 31 -12.79 3.94 -0.23
C ASP A 31 -12.64 3.11 -1.51
N VAL A 32 -13.15 1.87 -1.48
CA VAL A 32 -12.97 0.89 -2.56
C VAL A 32 -13.79 1.26 -3.81
N GLU A 33 -14.91 1.96 -3.64
CA GLU A 33 -15.81 2.31 -4.74
C GLU A 33 -15.28 3.49 -5.57
N SER A 34 -14.81 4.53 -4.88
CA SER A 34 -14.24 5.73 -5.48
C SER A 34 -12.74 5.61 -5.78
N GLY A 35 -12.04 4.69 -5.12
CA GLY A 35 -10.59 4.56 -5.20
C GLY A 35 -9.83 5.68 -4.49
N VAL A 36 -10.51 6.51 -3.68
CA VAL A 36 -9.94 7.67 -3.01
C VAL A 36 -9.29 7.26 -1.69
N ILE A 37 -8.14 7.87 -1.41
CA ILE A 37 -7.44 7.78 -0.14
C ILE A 37 -7.53 9.11 0.58
N GLU A 38 -7.84 9.06 1.87
CA GLU A 38 -7.71 10.22 2.75
C GLU A 38 -6.64 9.93 3.81
N LEU A 39 -5.48 10.58 3.65
CA LEU A 39 -4.38 10.50 4.60
C LEU A 39 -4.67 11.35 5.84
N GLN A 40 -4.28 10.83 6.99
CA GLN A 40 -4.45 11.45 8.29
C GLN A 40 -3.10 11.45 9.02
N GLU A 41 -2.84 12.51 9.80
CA GLU A 41 -1.54 12.68 10.47
C GLU A 41 -1.31 11.68 11.62
N ALA A 42 -2.39 11.14 12.21
CA ALA A 42 -2.31 10.28 13.37
C ALA A 42 -3.29 9.11 13.30
N HIS A 43 -2.95 8.03 14.00
CA HIS A 43 -3.86 6.93 14.25
C HIS A 43 -5.10 7.40 15.02
N ALA A 44 -6.27 7.09 14.50
CA ALA A 44 -7.56 7.45 15.08
C ALA A 44 -8.56 6.32 14.87
N PHE A 45 -9.60 6.28 15.69
CA PHE A 45 -10.64 5.27 15.57
C PHE A 45 -11.29 5.34 14.18
N GLY A 46 -11.19 4.26 13.41
CA GLY A 46 -11.76 4.14 12.06
C GLY A 46 -10.75 4.34 10.92
N ASN A 47 -9.55 4.86 11.19
CA ASN A 47 -8.47 4.82 10.21
C ASN A 47 -7.63 3.55 10.36
N ARG A 48 -6.85 3.25 9.32
CA ARG A 48 -5.99 2.06 9.27
C ARG A 48 -4.68 2.41 8.59
N ASP A 49 -3.70 1.54 8.77
CA ASP A 49 -2.44 1.66 8.04
C ASP A 49 -2.66 1.23 6.58
N LEU A 50 -2.51 2.19 5.67
CA LEU A 50 -2.69 1.96 4.25
C LEU A 50 -1.54 1.16 3.63
N LEU A 51 -0.35 1.19 4.24
CA LEU A 51 0.76 0.34 3.82
C LEU A 51 0.45 -1.13 4.12
N ASP A 52 -0.07 -1.40 5.32
CA ASP A 52 -0.51 -2.74 5.72
C ASP A 52 -1.73 -3.19 4.89
N LEU A 53 -2.67 -2.27 4.62
CA LEU A 53 -3.79 -2.55 3.73
C LEU A 53 -3.31 -2.95 2.33
N ALA A 54 -2.36 -2.23 1.73
CA ALA A 54 -1.79 -2.56 0.44
C ALA A 54 -1.13 -3.95 0.44
N ALA A 55 -0.40 -4.29 1.51
CA ALA A 55 0.20 -5.61 1.68
C ALA A 55 -0.85 -6.72 1.72
N VAL A 56 -1.88 -6.58 2.56
CA VAL A 56 -2.97 -7.56 2.67
C VAL A 56 -3.71 -7.73 1.35
N LEU A 57 -4.05 -6.63 0.67
CA LEU A 57 -4.73 -6.66 -0.62
C LEU A 57 -3.88 -7.32 -1.70
N THR A 58 -2.57 -7.05 -1.71
CA THR A 58 -1.64 -7.68 -2.67
C THR A 58 -1.55 -9.18 -2.46
N ILE A 59 -1.42 -9.64 -1.21
CA ILE A 59 -1.41 -11.08 -0.88
C ILE A 59 -2.74 -11.72 -1.32
N LYS A 60 -3.86 -11.06 -1.01
CA LYS A 60 -5.21 -11.53 -1.41
C LYS A 60 -5.37 -11.59 -2.93
N GLY A 61 -4.77 -10.65 -3.65
CA GLY A 61 -4.73 -10.60 -5.12
C GLY A 61 -3.78 -11.61 -5.76
N GLY A 62 -3.05 -12.41 -4.96
CA GLY A 62 -2.07 -13.39 -5.45
C GLY A 62 -0.75 -12.76 -5.91
N GLY A 63 -0.43 -11.57 -5.40
CA GLY A 63 0.88 -10.94 -5.55
C GLY A 63 1.83 -11.33 -4.41
N LYS A 64 3.08 -10.88 -4.52
CA LYS A 64 4.12 -11.05 -3.52
C LYS A 64 4.32 -9.75 -2.75
N VAL A 65 4.62 -9.87 -1.46
CA VAL A 65 4.95 -8.71 -0.61
C VAL A 65 6.32 -8.93 -0.01
N TYR A 66 7.17 -7.91 -0.15
CA TYR A 66 8.49 -7.82 0.46
C TYR A 66 8.47 -6.67 1.46
N ALA A 67 8.54 -7.01 2.75
CA ALA A 67 8.75 -6.02 3.80
C ALA A 67 10.26 -5.81 3.95
N VAL A 68 10.73 -4.61 3.61
CA VAL A 68 12.15 -4.27 3.51
C VAL A 68 12.45 -2.97 4.26
N THR A 69 13.72 -2.66 4.50
CA THR A 69 14.09 -1.35 5.05
C THR A 69 13.82 -0.23 4.04
N LEU A 70 13.69 1.02 4.49
CA LEU A 70 13.39 2.15 3.59
C LEU A 70 14.42 2.30 2.46
N ASP A 71 15.70 2.07 2.76
CA ASP A 71 16.79 2.12 1.79
C ASP A 71 16.73 1.02 0.73
N GLU A 72 16.00 -0.05 1.00
CA GLU A 72 15.78 -1.18 0.09
C GLU A 72 14.51 -1.02 -0.75
N VAL A 73 13.62 -0.07 -0.41
CA VAL A 73 12.44 0.20 -1.23
C VAL A 73 12.87 0.89 -2.52
N PRO A 74 12.56 0.31 -3.70
CA PRO A 74 12.88 0.93 -4.97
C PRO A 74 12.27 2.34 -5.07
N GLY A 75 13.13 3.35 -5.30
CA GLY A 75 12.71 4.75 -5.42
C GLY A 75 12.69 5.53 -4.10
N GLY A 76 13.00 4.91 -2.95
CA GLY A 76 13.19 5.60 -1.67
C GLY A 76 11.91 6.19 -1.05
N PHE A 77 10.74 5.70 -1.46
CA PHE A 77 9.44 6.04 -0.87
C PHE A 77 9.02 4.97 0.15
N ASP A 78 7.90 5.20 0.85
CA ASP A 78 7.38 4.24 1.83
C ASP A 78 6.90 2.92 1.22
N LEU A 79 6.68 2.88 -0.10
CA LEU A 79 6.36 1.68 -0.85
C LEU A 79 6.76 1.77 -2.33
N ALA A 80 6.84 0.62 -2.99
CA ALA A 80 6.93 0.52 -4.44
C ALA A 80 6.18 -0.73 -4.92
N ALA A 81 5.57 -0.68 -6.10
CA ALA A 81 4.83 -1.80 -6.65
C ALA A 81 5.18 -2.07 -8.11
N ILE A 82 5.21 -3.34 -8.48
CA ILE A 82 5.24 -3.84 -9.85
C ILE A 82 3.82 -4.30 -10.17
N LEU A 83 3.24 -3.71 -11.22
CA LEU A 83 1.89 -4.02 -11.67
C LEU A 83 1.88 -5.12 -12.74
N ARG A 84 0.79 -5.89 -12.77
CA ARG A 84 0.46 -6.88 -13.80
C ARG A 84 -0.91 -6.60 -14.41
N TYR A 85 -1.12 -7.11 -15.63
CA TYR A 85 -2.31 -6.93 -16.45
C TYR A 85 -2.91 -8.29 -16.84
#